data_AF-A0A919K647-F1
#
_entry.id   AF-A0A919K647-F1
#
_cell.length_a   1.000
_cell.length_b   1.000
_cell.length_c   1.000
_cell.angle_alpha   90.00
_cell.angle_beta   90.00
_cell.angle_gamma   90.00
#
_symmetry.space_group_name_H-M   'P 1'
#
loop_
_entity.id
_entity.type
_entity.pdbx_description
1 polymer ?
#
loop_
_entity_poly.entity_id
_entity_poly.type
_entity_poly.pdbx_seq_one_letter_code
_entity_poly.pdbx_strand_id
1 'polypeptide(L)'
;MTPATQSTTVTAVTHRPGAAPTAITHQPAARDLRTGAGRAGTASPDPTAGCAPPRNPERAPGPTPPTTRTDNRPRHTGNAELTGRAGLTGYNQARAAAARAALDARARDAGHADLPALLTATAHLTARVVGDLLGISTDMVKHWRTVHQIGSGARAAARAHLDAKARDAGYRDLETLIRATTHLPCPAVSALLGRTGQWARHWRNVYATPNPHPADPHRPPAGGHDGLDQLPARVQPRRPGGTLQCRLCTTWQPALGVHLHAAHGLTAAAYRERLDATPAQETAS
;
A
#
# COMPACT_ATOMS: atom_id res chain seq x y z
N MET A 1 -44.98 55.28 -9.31
CA MET A 1 -44.92 53.81 -9.28
C MET A 1 -44.25 53.42 -7.98
N THR A 2 -45.03 52.94 -7.00
CA THR A 2 -44.57 52.62 -5.65
C THR A 2 -44.60 51.10 -5.49
N PRO A 3 -43.53 50.44 -5.01
CA PRO A 3 -43.54 48.99 -4.87
C PRO A 3 -44.35 48.58 -3.64
N ALA A 4 -45.19 47.56 -3.81
CA ALA A 4 -46.00 46.98 -2.75
C ALA A 4 -45.14 46.08 -1.84
N THR A 5 -45.14 46.39 -0.55
CA THR A 5 -44.55 45.56 0.50
C THR A 5 -45.45 44.36 0.76
N GLN A 6 -44.97 43.14 0.54
CA GLN A 6 -45.67 41.91 0.92
C GLN A 6 -45.30 41.54 2.36
N SER A 7 -46.31 41.42 3.23
CA SER A 7 -46.17 40.91 4.59
C SER A 7 -46.32 39.39 4.58
N THR A 8 -45.28 38.68 5.01
CA THR A 8 -45.32 37.22 5.18
C THR A 8 -45.67 36.89 6.62
N THR A 9 -46.86 36.32 6.84
CA THR A 9 -47.30 35.81 8.14
C THR A 9 -46.65 34.46 8.42
N VAL A 10 -45.88 34.35 9.50
CA VAL A 10 -45.30 33.08 9.97
C VAL A 10 -46.20 32.51 11.06
N THR A 11 -46.86 31.40 10.77
CA THR A 11 -47.63 30.64 11.77
C THR A 11 -46.67 29.76 12.57
N ALA A 12 -46.56 30.03 13.87
CA ALA A 12 -45.79 29.21 14.80
C ALA A 12 -46.52 27.88 15.08
N VAL A 13 -45.87 26.76 14.75
CA VAL A 13 -46.33 25.41 15.11
C VAL A 13 -45.80 25.06 16.49
N THR A 14 -46.67 25.07 17.50
CA THR A 14 -46.39 24.55 18.84
C THR A 14 -46.42 23.02 18.83
N HIS A 15 -45.25 22.39 18.98
CA HIS A 15 -45.13 20.96 19.22
C HIS A 15 -45.47 20.60 20.67
N ARG A 16 -46.37 19.62 20.83
CA ARG A 16 -46.78 19.01 22.10
C ARG A 16 -45.73 17.98 22.54
N PRO A 17 -45.28 17.95 23.82
CA PRO A 17 -44.36 16.92 24.29
C PRO A 17 -45.12 15.61 24.51
N GLY A 18 -44.82 14.60 23.68
CA GLY A 18 -45.39 13.26 23.75
C GLY A 18 -44.41 12.25 24.36
N ALA A 19 -44.85 11.68 25.48
CA ALA A 19 -44.57 10.36 26.06
C ALA A 19 -43.17 9.70 25.88
N ALA A 20 -42.58 9.35 27.02
CA ALA A 20 -41.38 8.52 27.13
C ALA A 20 -41.60 7.11 26.53
N PRO A 21 -40.61 6.55 25.81
CA PRO A 21 -40.70 5.18 25.32
C PRO A 21 -40.43 4.18 26.45
N THR A 22 -41.38 3.26 26.64
CA THR A 22 -41.26 2.04 27.44
C THR A 22 -40.10 1.18 26.94
N ALA A 23 -39.24 0.75 27.87
CA ALA A 23 -38.15 -0.16 27.63
C ALA A 23 -38.65 -1.54 27.15
N ILE A 24 -38.19 -1.98 25.98
CA ILE A 24 -38.35 -3.35 25.51
C ILE A 24 -37.13 -4.14 26.00
N THR A 25 -37.33 -4.93 27.04
CA THR A 25 -36.33 -5.87 27.55
C THR A 25 -36.31 -7.10 26.64
N HIS A 26 -35.28 -7.22 25.79
CA HIS A 26 -35.00 -8.47 25.08
C HIS A 26 -34.11 -9.37 25.96
N GLN A 27 -34.69 -10.49 26.39
CA GLN A 27 -34.03 -11.58 27.11
C GLN A 27 -33.52 -12.60 26.08
N PRO A 28 -32.20 -12.87 25.95
CA PRO A 28 -31.73 -13.94 25.08
C PRO A 28 -31.86 -15.29 25.77
N ALA A 29 -32.61 -16.20 25.14
CA ALA A 29 -32.69 -17.61 25.53
C ALA A 29 -31.33 -18.30 25.39
N ALA A 30 -30.85 -18.88 26.48
CA ALA A 30 -29.72 -19.80 26.48
C ALA A 30 -30.11 -21.07 25.70
N ARG A 31 -29.32 -21.40 24.67
CA ARG A 31 -29.47 -22.65 23.93
C ARG A 31 -28.49 -23.68 24.50
N ASP A 32 -29.04 -24.64 25.21
CA ASP A 32 -28.37 -25.86 25.68
C ASP A 32 -27.77 -26.65 24.50
N LEU A 33 -26.49 -26.98 24.61
CA LEU A 33 -25.82 -28.01 23.82
C LEU A 33 -24.97 -28.90 24.74
N ARG A 34 -25.64 -29.89 25.32
CA ARG A 34 -25.13 -31.20 25.80
C ARG A 34 -26.15 -32.21 25.22
N THR A 35 -25.84 -33.38 24.68
CA THR A 35 -24.77 -34.35 24.86
C THR A 35 -24.89 -35.33 23.69
N GLY A 36 -23.79 -35.91 23.21
CA GLY A 36 -23.84 -36.94 22.17
C GLY A 36 -22.49 -37.63 22.02
N ALA A 37 -22.11 -38.39 23.04
CA ALA A 37 -20.94 -39.26 23.04
C ALA A 37 -21.23 -40.56 22.29
N GLY A 38 -20.22 -41.05 21.56
CA GLY A 38 -20.00 -42.49 21.39
C GLY A 38 -19.95 -43.02 19.96
N ARG A 39 -18.73 -43.21 19.43
CA ARG A 39 -18.20 -44.56 19.14
C ARG A 39 -16.72 -44.54 18.75
N ALA A 40 -16.00 -45.50 19.31
CA ALA A 40 -14.68 -46.00 18.94
C ALA A 40 -14.54 -46.19 17.40
N GLY A 41 -13.39 -46.06 16.75
CA GLY A 41 -12.00 -46.21 17.18
C GLY A 41 -11.35 -47.15 16.16
N THR A 42 -10.22 -46.76 15.56
CA THR A 42 -9.11 -47.63 15.12
C THR A 42 -8.03 -46.82 14.38
N ALA A 43 -6.78 -47.08 14.78
CA ALA A 43 -5.54 -47.08 14.00
C ALA A 43 -5.10 -45.82 13.23
N SER A 44 -4.08 -45.14 13.80
CA SER A 44 -3.08 -44.37 13.06
C SER A 44 -2.25 -45.27 12.15
N PRO A 45 -1.88 -44.78 10.95
CA PRO A 45 -0.60 -45.07 10.36
C PRO A 45 0.29 -43.81 10.26
N ASP A 46 1.49 -43.99 10.80
CA ASP A 46 2.81 -43.46 10.43
C ASP A 46 2.90 -42.47 9.23
N PRO A 47 3.41 -41.23 9.41
CA PRO A 47 3.74 -40.34 8.31
C PRO A 47 5.26 -40.30 8.06
N THR A 48 5.84 -41.43 7.67
CA THR A 48 7.21 -41.46 7.11
C THR A 48 7.27 -42.29 5.82
N ALA A 49 6.70 -41.74 4.74
CA ALA A 49 6.93 -42.23 3.39
C ALA A 49 7.08 -41.05 2.42
N GLY A 50 8.30 -40.85 1.93
CA GLY A 50 8.67 -39.77 1.04
C GLY A 50 7.96 -39.86 -0.31
N CYS A 51 7.32 -38.76 -0.70
CA CYS A 51 6.93 -38.50 -2.08
C CYS A 51 8.07 -37.75 -2.77
N ALA A 52 9.02 -38.49 -3.34
CA ALA A 52 9.86 -37.97 -4.40
C ALA A 52 9.00 -37.85 -5.68
N PRO A 53 8.99 -36.70 -6.38
CA PRO A 53 8.28 -36.59 -7.65
C PRO A 53 8.96 -37.47 -8.72
N PRO A 54 8.19 -38.06 -9.66
CA PRO A 54 8.73 -38.91 -10.71
C PRO A 54 9.70 -38.12 -11.61
N ARG A 55 10.89 -38.68 -11.82
CA ARG A 55 11.88 -38.21 -12.79
C ARG A 55 11.31 -38.40 -14.19
N ASN A 56 11.27 -37.32 -14.96
CA ASN A 56 10.88 -37.29 -16.36
C ASN A 56 12.00 -37.94 -17.21
N PRO A 57 11.77 -39.06 -17.91
CA PRO A 57 12.79 -39.65 -18.76
C PRO A 57 12.86 -38.87 -20.09
N GLU A 58 14.08 -38.52 -20.47
CA GLU A 58 14.54 -38.36 -21.86
C GLU A 58 13.77 -37.37 -22.76
N ARG A 59 14.18 -36.10 -22.69
CA ARG A 59 14.16 -35.22 -23.87
C ARG A 59 15.59 -35.08 -24.39
N ALA A 60 15.88 -35.74 -25.50
CA ALA A 60 17.10 -35.54 -26.26
C ALA A 60 17.21 -34.06 -26.70
N PRO A 61 18.41 -33.44 -26.65
CA PRO A 61 18.63 -32.12 -27.20
C PRO A 61 18.56 -32.20 -28.73
N GLY A 62 17.50 -31.63 -29.30
CA GLY A 62 17.42 -31.38 -30.74
C GLY A 62 18.45 -30.32 -31.17
N PRO A 63 18.96 -30.37 -32.40
CA PRO A 63 19.96 -29.43 -32.91
C PRO A 63 19.42 -27.99 -32.88
N THR A 64 20.20 -27.08 -32.29
CA THR A 64 19.95 -25.64 -32.36
C THR A 64 19.99 -25.17 -33.83
N PRO A 65 18.95 -24.50 -34.35
CA PRO A 65 19.00 -23.89 -35.66
C PRO A 65 20.02 -22.72 -35.66
N PRO A 66 20.71 -22.48 -36.78
CA PRO A 66 21.66 -21.38 -36.88
C PRO A 66 20.94 -20.04 -36.68
N THR A 67 21.43 -19.25 -35.75
CA THR A 67 21.03 -17.85 -35.56
C THR A 67 21.47 -17.05 -36.78
N THR A 68 20.53 -16.78 -37.68
CA THR A 68 20.69 -15.76 -38.72
C THR A 68 20.79 -14.41 -38.05
N ARG A 69 22.04 -13.98 -37.85
CA ARG A 69 22.44 -12.63 -37.49
C ARG A 69 22.00 -11.67 -38.60
N THR A 70 20.82 -11.08 -38.44
CA THR A 70 20.38 -9.94 -39.25
C THR A 70 21.01 -8.67 -38.68
N ASP A 71 22.27 -8.44 -39.06
CA ASP A 71 22.86 -7.10 -39.05
C ASP A 71 22.23 -6.27 -40.18
N ASN A 72 22.20 -4.94 -39.99
CA ASN A 72 21.69 -3.88 -40.86
C ASN A 72 20.26 -3.40 -40.62
N ARG A 73 20.00 -2.91 -39.40
CA ARG A 73 19.03 -1.81 -39.24
C ARG A 73 19.81 -0.49 -39.35
N PRO A 74 19.51 0.40 -40.31
CA PRO A 74 20.18 1.69 -40.40
C PRO A 74 19.96 2.45 -39.09
N ARG A 75 21.05 2.86 -38.45
CA ARG A 75 21.02 3.77 -37.30
C ARG A 75 20.46 5.10 -37.81
N HIS A 76 19.18 5.36 -37.53
CA HIS A 76 18.60 6.68 -37.66
C HIS A 76 19.29 7.61 -36.64
N THR A 77 20.40 8.23 -37.04
CA THR A 77 21.10 9.29 -36.32
C THR A 77 20.46 10.67 -36.52
N GLY A 78 19.27 10.75 -37.12
CA GLY A 78 18.67 12.02 -37.58
C GLY A 78 17.63 12.69 -36.68
N ASN A 79 17.24 12.13 -35.53
CA ASN A 79 16.13 12.68 -34.71
C ASN A 79 16.56 13.24 -33.34
N ALA A 80 17.87 13.39 -33.09
CA ALA A 80 18.36 13.78 -31.76
C ALA A 80 18.26 15.29 -31.46
N GLU A 81 17.91 16.16 -32.42
CA GLU A 81 18.06 17.62 -32.25
C GLU A 81 16.76 18.43 -32.07
N LEU A 82 15.57 17.84 -32.14
CA LEU A 82 14.32 18.63 -32.18
C LEU A 82 13.32 18.43 -31.03
N THR A 83 13.64 17.64 -30.01
CA THR A 83 12.82 17.60 -28.79
C THR A 83 13.65 17.97 -27.58
N GLY A 84 13.89 19.27 -27.40
CA GLY A 84 14.33 19.80 -26.11
C GLY A 84 13.40 19.28 -25.00
N ARG A 85 13.92 19.14 -23.78
CA ARG A 85 13.23 18.56 -22.61
C ARG A 85 11.82 19.14 -22.37
N ALA A 86 11.59 20.40 -22.76
CA ALA A 86 10.29 21.07 -22.74
C ALA A 86 9.24 20.50 -23.73
N GLY A 87 9.67 20.06 -24.91
CA GLY A 87 8.79 19.45 -25.92
C GLY A 87 8.29 18.06 -25.50
N LEU A 88 9.15 17.26 -24.85
CA LEU A 88 8.77 15.96 -24.28
C LEU A 88 7.76 16.11 -23.13
N THR A 89 7.90 17.14 -22.29
CA THR A 89 6.92 17.41 -21.23
C THR A 89 5.55 17.82 -21.79
N GLY A 90 5.52 18.67 -22.83
CA GLY A 90 4.26 19.08 -23.47
C GLY A 90 3.54 17.94 -24.18
N TYR A 91 4.28 17.11 -24.92
CA TYR A 91 3.73 15.92 -25.58
C TYR A 91 3.12 14.92 -24.57
N ASN A 92 3.84 14.66 -23.47
CA ASN A 92 3.35 13.76 -22.43
C ASN A 92 2.12 14.32 -21.70
N GLN A 93 2.06 15.64 -21.47
CA GLN A 93 0.88 16.29 -20.90
C GLN A 93 -0.33 16.21 -21.84
N ALA A 94 -0.16 16.51 -23.13
CA ALA A 94 -1.23 16.40 -24.12
C ALA A 94 -1.75 14.96 -24.22
N ARG A 95 -0.85 13.98 -24.22
CA ARG A 95 -1.22 12.56 -24.23
C ARG A 95 -1.96 12.14 -22.96
N ALA A 96 -1.53 12.61 -21.79
CA ALA A 96 -2.20 12.35 -20.52
C ALA A 96 -3.59 12.99 -20.47
N ALA A 97 -3.74 14.21 -20.97
CA ALA A 97 -5.02 14.92 -21.08
C ALA A 97 -5.99 14.18 -22.02
N ALA A 98 -5.51 13.73 -23.19
CA ALA A 98 -6.32 12.94 -24.12
C ALA A 98 -6.76 11.60 -23.51
N ALA A 99 -5.84 10.89 -22.83
CA ALA A 99 -6.17 9.65 -22.12
C ALA A 99 -7.21 9.89 -21.01
N ARG A 100 -7.11 11.01 -20.30
CA ARG A 100 -8.09 11.40 -19.29
C ARG A 100 -9.46 11.69 -19.89
N ALA A 101 -9.52 12.49 -20.95
CA ALA A 101 -10.76 12.81 -21.65
C ALA A 101 -11.48 11.55 -22.18
N ALA A 102 -10.72 10.56 -22.66
CA ALA A 102 -11.28 9.27 -23.08
C ALA A 102 -11.92 8.49 -21.92
N LEU A 103 -11.35 8.53 -20.71
CA LEU A 103 -11.93 7.90 -19.53
C LEU A 103 -13.16 8.65 -19.01
N ASP A 104 -13.14 9.97 -19.02
CA ASP A 104 -14.30 10.79 -18.66
C ASP A 104 -15.46 10.60 -19.67
N ALA A 105 -15.16 10.35 -20.95
CA ALA A 105 -16.18 9.96 -21.93
C ALA A 105 -16.80 8.60 -21.59
N ARG A 106 -15.99 7.57 -21.31
CA ARG A 106 -16.50 6.25 -20.89
C ARG A 106 -17.31 6.32 -19.59
N ALA A 107 -16.94 7.19 -18.66
CA ALA A 107 -17.71 7.42 -17.45
C ALA A 107 -19.10 8.03 -17.74
N ARG A 108 -19.17 8.97 -18.69
CA ARG A 108 -20.44 9.53 -19.20
C ARG A 108 -21.29 8.50 -19.92
N ASP A 109 -20.68 7.64 -20.74
CA ASP A 109 -21.38 6.53 -21.39
C ASP A 109 -21.98 5.55 -20.36
N ALA A 110 -21.34 5.42 -19.19
CA ALA A 110 -21.86 4.65 -18.05
C ALA A 110 -22.86 5.43 -17.16
N GLY A 111 -23.27 6.64 -17.55
CA GLY A 111 -24.27 7.44 -16.84
C GLY A 111 -23.73 8.29 -15.68
N HIS A 112 -22.42 8.50 -15.59
CA HIS A 112 -21.79 9.34 -14.55
C HIS A 112 -21.26 10.65 -15.13
N ALA A 113 -21.25 11.73 -14.35
CA ALA A 113 -20.80 13.04 -14.84
C ALA A 113 -19.34 13.04 -15.34
N ASP A 114 -18.46 12.35 -14.62
CA ASP A 114 -17.02 12.23 -14.91
C ASP A 114 -16.43 10.96 -14.26
N LEU A 115 -15.14 10.69 -14.49
CA LEU A 115 -14.44 9.54 -13.92
C LEU A 115 -14.46 9.54 -12.36
N PRO A 116 -14.23 10.66 -11.64
CA PRO A 116 -14.32 10.70 -10.19
C PRO A 116 -15.71 10.34 -9.64
N ALA A 117 -16.79 10.81 -10.27
CA ALA A 117 -18.16 10.46 -9.90
C ALA A 117 -18.40 8.95 -10.06
N LEU A 118 -17.95 8.36 -11.18
CA LEU A 118 -18.03 6.92 -11.42
C LEU A 118 -17.25 6.13 -10.36
N LEU A 119 -15.99 6.51 -10.12
CA LEU A 119 -15.13 5.82 -9.15
C LEU A 119 -15.70 5.91 -7.73
N THR A 120 -16.36 7.00 -7.38
CA THR A 120 -17.04 7.19 -6.09
C THR A 120 -18.28 6.33 -5.98
N ALA A 121 -19.16 6.36 -6.98
CA ALA A 121 -20.38 5.54 -7.01
C ALA A 121 -20.05 4.03 -6.98
N THR A 122 -18.97 3.63 -7.65
CA THR A 122 -18.51 2.24 -7.74
C THR A 122 -17.47 1.88 -6.67
N ALA A 123 -17.31 2.68 -5.61
CA ALA A 123 -16.28 2.45 -4.59
C ALA A 123 -16.42 1.09 -3.88
N HIS A 124 -17.65 0.58 -3.78
CA HIS A 124 -17.98 -0.73 -3.21
C HIS A 124 -17.64 -1.91 -4.13
N LEU A 125 -17.42 -1.66 -5.44
CA LEU A 125 -17.06 -2.68 -6.41
C LEU A 125 -15.55 -2.94 -6.43
N THR A 126 -15.20 -4.17 -6.82
CA THR A 126 -13.79 -4.55 -7.01
C THR A 126 -13.15 -3.77 -8.15
N ALA A 127 -11.84 -3.54 -8.07
CA ALA A 127 -11.10 -2.82 -9.11
C ALA A 127 -11.16 -3.52 -10.49
N ARG A 128 -11.41 -4.84 -10.52
CA ARG A 128 -11.56 -5.60 -11.76
C ARG A 128 -12.84 -5.22 -12.50
N VAL A 129 -13.98 -5.24 -11.81
CA VAL A 129 -15.29 -4.88 -12.40
C VAL A 129 -15.26 -3.46 -12.96
N VAL A 130 -14.66 -2.53 -12.22
CA VAL A 130 -14.51 -1.14 -12.67
C VAL A 130 -13.53 -1.04 -13.85
N GLY A 131 -12.48 -1.86 -13.89
CA GLY A 131 -11.54 -1.93 -14.99
C GLY A 131 -12.20 -2.45 -16.27
N ASP A 132 -13.03 -3.47 -16.17
CA ASP A 132 -13.81 -4.03 -17.28
C ASP A 132 -14.80 -2.98 -17.82
N LEU A 133 -15.50 -2.26 -16.94
CA LEU A 133 -16.42 -1.16 -17.31
C LEU A 133 -15.70 -0.03 -18.06
N LEU A 134 -14.51 0.36 -17.59
CA LEU A 134 -13.74 1.46 -18.15
C LEU A 134 -12.79 1.03 -19.27
N GLY A 135 -12.68 -0.26 -19.59
CA GLY A 135 -11.70 -0.80 -20.53
C GLY A 135 -10.25 -0.44 -20.16
N ILE A 136 -9.89 -0.56 -18.88
CA ILE A 136 -8.54 -0.30 -18.35
C ILE A 136 -8.09 -1.41 -17.39
N SER A 137 -6.78 -1.50 -17.15
CA SER A 137 -6.23 -2.48 -16.22
C SER A 137 -6.62 -2.20 -14.76
N THR A 138 -6.68 -3.27 -13.96
CA THR A 138 -6.96 -3.22 -12.51
C THR A 138 -6.02 -2.27 -11.76
N ASP A 139 -4.75 -2.23 -12.14
CA ASP A 139 -3.76 -1.36 -11.49
C ASP A 139 -3.95 0.11 -11.84
N MET A 140 -4.42 0.40 -13.07
CA MET A 140 -4.81 1.77 -13.45
C MET A 140 -6.00 2.24 -12.62
N VAL A 141 -6.99 1.38 -12.36
CA VAL A 141 -8.12 1.71 -11.46
C VAL A 141 -7.63 2.00 -10.04
N LYS A 142 -6.72 1.18 -9.48
CA LYS A 142 -6.13 1.43 -8.16
C LYS A 142 -5.36 2.76 -8.11
N HIS A 143 -4.59 3.04 -9.17
CA HIS A 143 -3.88 4.31 -9.32
C HIS A 143 -4.86 5.49 -9.30
N TRP A 144 -5.92 5.46 -10.13
CA TRP A 144 -6.92 6.53 -10.16
C TRP A 144 -7.70 6.70 -8.85
N ARG A 145 -8.08 5.59 -8.19
CA ARG A 145 -8.68 5.66 -6.85
C ARG A 145 -7.74 6.31 -5.83
N THR A 146 -6.43 6.10 -5.96
CA THR A 146 -5.41 6.73 -5.11
C THR A 146 -5.27 8.22 -5.42
N VAL A 147 -5.14 8.59 -6.70
CA VAL A 147 -4.98 9.99 -7.16
C VAL A 147 -6.18 10.85 -6.75
N HIS A 148 -7.40 10.35 -6.97
CA HIS A 148 -8.62 11.08 -6.59
C HIS A 148 -8.99 10.94 -5.13
N GLN A 149 -8.15 10.26 -4.34
CA GLN A 149 -8.42 9.96 -2.95
C GLN A 149 -9.81 9.31 -2.75
N ILE A 150 -10.30 8.57 -3.75
CA ILE A 150 -11.58 7.91 -3.68
C ILE A 150 -11.40 6.68 -2.80
N GLY A 151 -12.02 6.77 -1.62
CA GLY A 151 -11.76 5.88 -0.50
C GLY A 151 -10.83 6.46 0.57
N SER A 152 -10.27 7.68 0.43
CA SER A 152 -9.61 8.36 1.56
C SER A 152 -10.63 8.75 2.62
N GLY A 153 -11.82 9.21 2.24
CA GLY A 153 -12.94 9.43 3.16
C GLY A 153 -13.37 8.13 3.84
N ALA A 154 -13.46 7.03 3.09
CA ALA A 154 -13.75 5.71 3.66
C ALA A 154 -12.61 5.19 4.56
N ARG A 155 -11.34 5.45 4.21
CA ARG A 155 -10.17 5.13 5.05
C ARG A 155 -10.12 6.02 6.29
N ALA A 156 -10.46 7.30 6.18
CA ALA A 156 -10.52 8.25 7.28
C ALA A 156 -11.68 7.89 8.23
N ALA A 157 -12.85 7.55 7.70
CA ALA A 157 -13.97 7.03 8.48
C ALA A 157 -13.64 5.68 9.12
N ALA A 158 -13.00 4.76 8.39
CA ALA A 158 -12.53 3.49 8.94
C ALA A 158 -11.48 3.71 10.03
N ARG A 159 -10.58 4.68 9.85
CA ARG A 159 -9.59 5.07 10.84
C ARG A 159 -10.24 5.68 12.07
N ALA A 160 -11.15 6.64 11.90
CA ALA A 160 -11.91 7.25 12.99
C ALA A 160 -12.70 6.21 13.79
N HIS A 161 -13.30 5.22 13.12
CA HIS A 161 -13.95 4.09 13.78
C HIS A 161 -12.99 3.24 14.60
N LEU A 162 -11.78 2.99 14.11
CA LEU A 162 -10.75 2.25 14.85
C LEU A 162 -10.17 3.07 16.01
N ASP A 163 -9.99 4.37 15.85
CA ASP A 163 -9.60 5.28 16.93
C ASP A 163 -10.70 5.36 17.99
N ALA A 164 -11.99 5.27 17.61
CA ALA A 164 -13.09 5.12 18.56
C ALA A 164 -12.99 3.81 19.35
N LYS A 165 -12.80 2.66 18.67
CA LYS A 165 -12.60 1.38 19.37
C LYS A 165 -11.37 1.38 20.28
N ALA A 166 -10.30 2.05 19.89
CA ALA A 166 -9.12 2.19 20.72
C ALA A 166 -9.43 2.98 22.01
N ARG A 167 -10.23 4.05 21.89
CA ARG A 167 -10.74 4.83 23.04
C ARG A 167 -11.67 4.00 23.93
N ASP A 168 -12.56 3.20 23.35
CA ASP A 168 -13.41 2.28 24.10
C ASP A 168 -12.58 1.25 24.89
N ALA A 169 -11.40 0.89 24.39
CA ALA A 169 -10.43 0.04 25.08
C ALA A 169 -9.48 0.79 26.04
N GLY A 170 -9.69 2.10 26.26
CA GLY A 170 -8.90 2.91 27.20
C GLY A 170 -7.61 3.52 26.63
N TYR A 171 -7.41 3.47 25.31
CA TYR A 171 -6.24 4.06 24.64
C TYR A 171 -6.57 5.39 23.98
N ARG A 172 -5.62 6.33 23.92
CA ARG A 172 -5.83 7.67 23.32
C ARG A 172 -6.27 7.59 21.85
N ASP A 173 -5.62 6.73 21.10
CA ASP A 173 -5.79 6.52 19.66
C ASP A 173 -5.34 5.11 19.27
N LEU A 174 -5.62 4.71 18.02
CA LEU A 174 -5.24 3.40 17.49
C LEU A 174 -3.72 3.18 17.50
N GLU A 175 -2.91 4.24 17.32
CA GLU A 175 -1.45 4.09 17.35
C GLU A 175 -0.98 3.70 18.76
N THR A 176 -1.52 4.35 19.78
CA THR A 176 -1.24 4.07 21.20
C THR A 176 -1.64 2.63 21.54
N LEU A 177 -2.82 2.18 21.07
CA LEU A 177 -3.26 0.78 21.23
C LEU A 177 -2.29 -0.19 20.55
N ILE A 178 -1.91 0.04 19.29
CA ILE A 178 -1.01 -0.86 18.55
C ILE A 178 0.36 -0.95 19.24
N ARG A 179 0.92 0.18 19.70
CA ARG A 179 2.20 0.22 20.43
C ARG A 179 2.12 -0.52 21.75
N ALA A 180 1.08 -0.27 22.54
CA ALA A 180 0.87 -0.92 23.84
C ALA A 180 0.62 -2.42 23.72
N THR A 181 0.02 -2.87 22.62
CA THR A 181 -0.33 -4.29 22.39
C THR A 181 0.66 -5.04 21.50
N THR A 182 1.87 -4.52 21.31
CA THR A 182 2.93 -5.15 20.49
C THR A 182 3.28 -6.56 20.98
N HIS A 183 3.27 -6.78 22.30
CA HIS A 183 3.58 -8.05 22.94
C HIS A 183 2.45 -9.10 22.84
N LEU A 184 1.21 -8.69 22.51
CA LEU A 184 0.09 -9.61 22.38
C LEU A 184 0.17 -10.42 21.08
N PRO A 185 -0.44 -11.61 20.97
CA PRO A 185 -0.56 -12.30 19.70
C PRO A 185 -1.56 -11.57 18.75
N CYS A 186 -1.34 -11.65 17.43
CA CYS A 186 -2.18 -10.96 16.44
C CYS A 186 -3.70 -11.27 16.56
N PRO A 187 -4.14 -12.50 16.90
CA PRO A 187 -5.55 -12.80 17.14
C PRO A 187 -6.17 -11.99 18.29
N ALA A 188 -5.44 -11.71 19.36
CA ALA A 188 -5.96 -10.95 20.50
C ALA A 188 -6.23 -9.49 20.12
N VAL A 189 -5.31 -8.86 19.38
CA VAL A 189 -5.50 -7.49 18.85
C VAL A 189 -6.62 -7.44 17.81
N SER A 190 -6.78 -8.51 17.05
CA SER A 190 -7.85 -8.64 16.05
C SER A 190 -9.23 -8.72 16.71
N ALA A 191 -9.34 -9.47 17.82
CA ALA A 191 -10.56 -9.55 18.62
C ALA A 191 -10.93 -8.19 19.23
N LEU A 192 -9.96 -7.48 19.83
CA LEU A 192 -10.14 -6.13 20.38
C LEU A 192 -10.70 -5.14 19.33
N LEU A 193 -10.21 -5.19 18.10
CA LEU A 193 -10.60 -4.25 17.05
C LEU A 193 -11.75 -4.75 16.18
N GLY A 194 -12.21 -5.99 16.36
CA GLY A 194 -13.19 -6.66 15.48
C GLY A 194 -12.72 -6.72 14.03
N ARG A 195 -11.44 -7.07 13.81
CA ARG A 195 -10.79 -7.17 12.49
C ARG A 195 -10.12 -8.52 12.32
N THR A 196 -9.52 -8.76 11.16
CA THR A 196 -8.81 -10.01 10.86
C THR A 196 -7.35 -9.98 11.33
N GLY A 197 -6.77 -11.16 11.57
CA GLY A 197 -5.35 -11.32 11.94
C GLY A 197 -4.36 -10.64 10.99
N GLN A 198 -4.64 -10.66 9.68
CA GLN A 198 -3.78 -10.00 8.68
C GLN A 198 -3.79 -8.48 8.83
N TRP A 199 -4.92 -7.90 9.21
CA TRP A 199 -5.03 -6.46 9.45
C TRP A 199 -4.16 -6.04 10.64
N ALA A 200 -4.23 -6.77 11.76
CA ALA A 200 -3.40 -6.49 12.94
C ALA A 200 -1.90 -6.61 12.63
N ARG A 201 -1.51 -7.62 11.83
CA ARG A 201 -0.13 -7.78 11.35
C ARG A 201 0.33 -6.60 10.50
N HIS A 202 -0.48 -6.17 9.53
CA HIS A 202 -0.16 -5.04 8.67
C HIS A 202 0.09 -3.77 9.48
N TRP A 203 -0.81 -3.42 10.41
CA TRP A 203 -0.68 -2.19 11.19
C TRP A 203 0.43 -2.23 12.24
N ARG A 204 0.76 -3.41 12.77
CA ARG A 204 2.00 -3.57 13.54
C ARG A 204 3.22 -3.25 12.69
N ASN A 205 3.31 -3.74 11.46
CA ASN A 205 4.43 -3.40 10.59
C ASN A 205 4.51 -1.91 10.25
N VAL A 206 3.38 -1.21 10.24
CA VAL A 206 3.30 0.23 9.96
C VAL A 206 3.71 1.08 11.18
N TYR A 207 3.26 0.72 12.38
CA TYR A 207 3.44 1.55 13.60
C TYR A 207 4.49 1.05 14.58
N ALA A 208 4.80 -0.25 14.58
CA ALA A 208 5.97 -0.74 15.28
C ALA A 208 7.19 -0.46 14.39
N THR A 209 7.90 0.63 14.69
CA THR A 209 9.29 0.85 14.24
C THR A 209 10.11 -0.44 14.40
N PRO A 210 11.08 -0.67 13.50
CA PRO A 210 11.22 -1.93 12.80
C PRO A 210 11.25 -3.10 13.77
N ASN A 211 10.28 -4.00 13.59
CA ASN A 211 10.29 -5.31 14.21
C ASN A 211 11.71 -5.90 14.04
N PRO A 212 12.49 -6.15 15.10
CA PRO A 212 13.65 -7.03 14.96
C PRO A 212 13.06 -8.37 14.55
N HIS A 213 13.14 -8.69 13.26
CA HIS A 213 12.75 -9.99 12.75
C HIS A 213 13.36 -11.05 13.68
N PRO A 214 12.59 -12.01 14.24
CA PRO A 214 13.20 -13.20 14.81
C PRO A 214 14.11 -13.77 13.71
N ALA A 215 15.38 -13.99 14.06
CA ALA A 215 16.48 -14.24 13.14
C ALA A 215 16.03 -15.12 11.98
N ASP A 216 15.89 -14.52 10.80
CA ASP A 216 15.73 -15.27 9.57
C ASP A 216 17.04 -16.07 9.39
N PRO A 217 17.01 -17.41 9.40
CA PRO A 217 18.22 -18.23 9.30
C PRO A 217 18.92 -18.09 7.94
N HIS A 218 18.28 -17.45 6.95
CA HIS A 218 18.88 -17.08 5.68
C HIS A 218 19.26 -15.61 5.58
N ARG A 219 18.94 -14.80 6.60
CA ARG A 219 19.55 -13.49 6.74
C ARG A 219 21.02 -13.75 7.04
N PRO A 220 21.96 -13.27 6.21
CA PRO A 220 23.35 -13.31 6.59
C PRO A 220 23.45 -12.70 7.99
N PRO A 221 24.30 -13.23 8.88
CA PRO A 221 24.45 -12.67 10.21
C PRO A 221 24.62 -11.16 10.07
N ALA A 222 24.28 -10.40 11.13
CA ALA A 222 24.80 -9.06 11.26
C ALA A 222 26.34 -9.15 11.39
N GLY A 223 26.99 -9.54 10.28
CA GLY A 223 28.40 -9.38 10.03
C GLY A 223 28.66 -7.93 10.29
N GLY A 224 29.72 -7.72 11.05
CA GLY A 224 30.04 -6.47 11.67
C GLY A 224 30.08 -5.33 10.67
N HIS A 225 30.35 -4.15 11.19
CA HIS A 225 30.73 -2.99 10.42
C HIS A 225 32.07 -3.28 9.70
N ASP A 226 32.08 -4.23 8.75
CA ASP A 226 33.25 -4.74 8.01
C ASP A 226 33.87 -3.54 7.27
N GLY A 227 34.77 -2.84 7.96
CA GLY A 227 35.56 -1.74 7.43
C GLY A 227 34.77 -0.55 6.85
N LEU A 228 33.46 -0.43 7.06
CA LEU A 228 32.69 0.68 6.46
C LEU A 228 33.06 2.05 7.04
N ASP A 229 33.52 2.06 8.28
CA ASP A 229 34.06 3.25 8.95
C ASP A 229 35.45 3.61 8.44
N GLN A 230 36.12 2.70 7.71
CA GLN A 230 37.43 2.92 7.11
C GLN A 230 37.36 3.41 5.65
N LEU A 231 36.16 3.43 5.05
CA LEU A 231 36.01 3.99 3.70
C LEU A 231 36.16 5.52 3.77
N PRO A 232 36.96 6.13 2.86
CA PRO A 232 37.08 7.59 2.80
C PRO A 232 35.70 8.24 2.78
N ALA A 233 35.56 9.39 3.44
CA ALA A 233 34.26 10.08 3.61
C ALA A 233 33.48 10.25 2.28
N ARG A 234 34.21 10.41 1.17
CA ARG A 234 33.68 10.62 -0.18
C ARG A 234 33.31 9.34 -0.95
N VAL A 235 33.68 8.16 -0.44
CA VAL A 235 33.38 6.88 -1.10
C VAL A 235 32.05 6.33 -0.57
N GLN A 236 31.10 6.17 -1.48
CA GLN A 236 29.77 5.63 -1.21
C GLN A 236 29.85 4.11 -0.96
N PRO A 237 29.52 3.59 0.24
CA PRO A 237 29.60 2.15 0.50
C PRO A 237 28.71 1.33 -0.43
N ARG A 238 29.25 0.22 -0.94
CA ARG A 238 28.60 -0.71 -1.87
C ARG A 238 28.84 -2.15 -1.44
N ARG A 239 27.77 -2.96 -1.44
CA ARG A 239 27.86 -4.42 -1.20
C ARG A 239 27.99 -5.18 -2.52
N PRO A 240 28.55 -6.41 -2.49
CA PRO A 240 28.36 -7.38 -3.55
C PRO A 240 26.86 -7.52 -3.88
N GLY A 241 26.49 -7.45 -5.16
CA GLY A 241 25.08 -7.39 -5.60
C GLY A 241 24.55 -5.98 -5.89
N GLY A 242 25.38 -4.94 -5.73
CA GLY A 242 25.10 -3.62 -6.28
C GLY A 242 24.28 -2.68 -5.42
N THR A 243 23.90 -3.09 -4.21
CA THR A 243 23.22 -2.20 -3.24
C THR A 243 24.18 -1.17 -2.65
N LEU A 244 23.70 0.06 -2.46
CA LEU A 244 24.42 1.20 -1.91
C LEU A 244 23.84 1.59 -0.54
N GLN A 245 24.68 2.01 0.40
CA GLN A 245 24.22 2.42 1.74
C GLN A 245 23.99 3.94 1.85
N CYS A 246 22.77 4.41 2.10
CA CYS A 246 22.59 5.84 2.38
C CYS A 246 23.38 6.26 3.63
N ARG A 247 24.29 7.23 3.50
CA ARG A 247 25.12 7.72 4.63
C ARG A 247 24.34 8.58 5.63
N LEU A 248 23.16 9.10 5.25
CA LEU A 248 22.31 9.90 6.15
C LEU A 248 21.48 9.04 7.11
N CYS A 249 21.05 7.85 6.68
CA CYS A 249 20.16 6.98 7.47
C CYS A 249 20.62 5.52 7.54
N THR A 250 21.86 5.25 7.13
CA THR A 250 22.57 3.96 7.14
C THR A 250 21.88 2.79 6.43
N THR A 251 20.82 3.06 5.66
CA THR A 251 19.98 2.04 5.01
C THR A 251 20.55 1.59 3.66
N TRP A 252 20.57 0.28 3.40
CA TRP A 252 21.01 -0.31 2.13
C TRP A 252 19.89 -0.34 1.10
N GLN A 253 20.18 0.12 -0.12
CA GLN A 253 19.18 0.28 -1.18
C GLN A 253 19.74 -0.17 -2.53
N PRO A 254 18.94 -0.85 -3.38
CA PRO A 254 19.35 -1.20 -4.74
C PRO A 254 19.41 0.03 -5.66
N ALA A 255 18.64 1.08 -5.36
CA ALA A 255 18.58 2.32 -6.13
C ALA A 255 18.61 3.54 -5.18
N LEU A 256 19.81 4.00 -4.83
CA LEU A 256 20.00 5.08 -3.85
C LEU A 256 19.25 6.37 -4.22
N GLY A 257 19.17 6.73 -5.51
CA GLY A 257 18.47 7.95 -5.94
C GLY A 257 16.98 7.99 -5.58
N VAL A 258 16.28 6.86 -5.71
CA VAL A 258 14.84 6.77 -5.34
C VAL A 258 14.68 6.97 -3.84
N HIS A 259 15.54 6.33 -3.05
CA HIS A 259 15.53 6.46 -1.61
C HIS A 259 15.86 7.90 -1.15
N LEU A 260 16.88 8.55 -1.73
CA LEU A 260 17.24 9.93 -1.41
C LEU A 260 16.08 10.90 -1.64
N HIS A 261 15.36 10.73 -2.75
CA HIS A 261 14.21 11.57 -3.05
C HIS A 261 13.06 11.32 -2.05
N ALA A 262 12.76 10.04 -1.76
CA ALA A 262 11.62 9.68 -0.90
C ALA A 262 11.86 9.96 0.59
N ALA A 263 13.06 9.67 1.10
CA ALA A 263 13.36 9.74 2.54
C ALA A 263 14.01 11.06 2.95
N HIS A 264 14.72 11.73 2.05
CA HIS A 264 15.51 12.92 2.37
C HIS A 264 15.14 14.15 1.52
N GLY A 265 14.26 14.01 0.51
CA GLY A 265 13.93 15.10 -0.40
C GLY A 265 15.12 15.58 -1.23
N LEU A 266 16.19 14.77 -1.35
CA LEU A 266 17.42 15.16 -2.01
C LEU A 266 17.53 14.52 -3.40
N THR A 267 18.12 15.25 -4.33
CA THR A 267 18.65 14.66 -5.56
C THR A 267 19.99 13.98 -5.27
N ALA A 268 20.45 13.10 -6.18
CA ALA A 268 21.77 12.49 -6.05
C ALA A 268 22.91 13.53 -6.09
N ALA A 269 22.74 14.65 -6.79
CA ALA A 269 23.72 15.74 -6.84
C ALA A 269 23.79 16.47 -5.49
N ALA A 270 22.65 16.92 -4.96
CA ALA A 270 22.58 17.58 -3.66
C ALA A 270 23.07 16.69 -2.51
N TYR A 271 22.82 15.38 -2.60
CA TYR A 271 23.38 14.41 -1.66
C TYR A 271 24.90 14.33 -1.72
N ARG A 272 25.52 14.33 -2.92
CA ARG A 272 26.98 14.34 -3.06
C ARG A 272 27.59 15.63 -2.53
N GLU A 273 27.04 16.78 -2.91
CA GLU A 273 27.47 18.09 -2.41
C GLU A 273 27.42 18.13 -0.88
N ARG A 274 26.36 17.58 -0.28
CA ARG A 274 26.23 17.49 1.18
C ARG A 274 27.29 16.59 1.83
N LEU A 275 27.63 15.47 1.19
CA LEU A 275 28.71 14.60 1.68
C LEU A 275 30.09 15.24 1.51
N ASP A 276 30.34 15.95 0.41
CA ASP A 276 31.60 16.64 0.16
C ASP A 276 31.79 17.86 1.07
N ALA A 277 30.70 18.51 1.47
CA ALA A 277 30.69 19.64 2.39
C ALA A 277 30.84 19.23 3.87
N THR A 278 30.78 17.93 4.19
CA THR A 278 31.04 17.46 5.55
C THR A 278 32.55 17.44 5.75
N PRO A 279 33.15 18.36 6.54
CA PRO A 279 34.58 18.30 6.79
C PRO A 279 34.90 16.92 7.35
N ALA A 280 35.94 16.27 6.84
CA ALA A 280 36.47 15.09 7.48
C ALA A 280 36.73 15.50 8.92
N GLN A 281 35.97 14.95 9.88
CA GLN A 281 36.25 15.22 11.28
C GLN A 281 37.67 14.73 11.49
N GLU A 282 38.59 15.67 11.62
CA GLU A 282 39.97 15.40 11.99
C GLU A 282 39.88 14.58 13.27
N THR A 283 40.23 13.31 13.14
CA THR A 283 40.40 12.41 14.27
C THR A 283 41.54 13.01 15.10
N ALA A 284 41.17 13.84 16.08
CA ALA A 284 42.08 14.26 17.13
C ALA A 284 42.66 12.99 17.76
N SER A 285 43.96 12.82 17.57
CA SER A 285 44.77 11.74 18.14
C SER A 285 44.92 11.93 19.65
#